data_AF-A0A2V7ZKC7-F1
#
_entry.id   AF-A0A2V7ZKC7-F1
#
_cell.length_a   1.000
_cell.length_b   1.000
_cell.length_c   1.000
_cell.angle_alpha   90.00
_cell.angle_beta   90.00
_cell.angle_gamma   90.00
#
_symmetry.space_group_name_H-M   'P 1'
#
loop_
_entity.id
_entity.type
_entity.pdbx_description
1 polymer ?
#
loop_
_entity_poly.entity_id
_entity_poly.type
_entity_poly.pdbx_seq_one_letter_code
_entity_poly.pdbx_strand_id
1 'polypeptide(L)'
;VEGSNDGERWQPYEFPFKPGDVNRPPPWVAPHQPRLDWQMWFAALASYADAPWFRNFCLRLLEGSPDVLALMPRNPFPDGPPKYVRGVLYRYHFGKTAWWTREQIGDYSPVMSK
;
A
#
# COMPACT_ATOMS: atom_id res chain seq x y z
N VAL A 1 -1.93 1.46 0.05
CA VAL A 1 -1.34 2.80 -0.14
C VAL A 1 -1.33 3.07 -1.61
N GLU A 2 -1.76 4.25 -2.01
CA GLU A 2 -1.88 4.66 -3.39
C GLU A 2 -1.16 6.01 -3.56
N GLY A 3 -0.53 6.22 -4.71
CA GLY A 3 -0.01 7.52 -5.13
C GLY A 3 -0.83 8.11 -6.26
N SER A 4 -0.71 9.43 -6.48
CA SER A 4 -1.29 10.12 -7.62
C SER A 4 -0.48 11.36 -7.99
N ASN A 5 -0.53 11.75 -9.28
CA ASN A 5 0.07 12.99 -9.80
C ASN A 5 -0.96 14.11 -10.00
N ASP A 6 -2.25 13.78 -10.05
CA ASP A 6 -3.36 14.69 -10.33
C ASP A 6 -4.42 14.72 -9.21
N GLY A 7 -4.36 13.78 -8.26
CA GLY A 7 -5.35 13.63 -7.18
C GLY A 7 -6.62 12.88 -7.60
N GLU A 8 -6.74 12.51 -8.88
CA GLU A 8 -7.90 11.83 -9.45
C GLU A 8 -7.58 10.37 -9.80
N ARG A 9 -6.44 10.12 -10.44
CA ARG A 9 -5.98 8.81 -10.86
C ARG A 9 -5.00 8.25 -9.83
N TRP A 10 -5.45 7.24 -9.11
CA TRP A 10 -4.70 6.62 -8.02
C TRP A 10 -4.09 5.30 -8.46
N GLN A 11 -2.77 5.16 -8.26
CA GLN A 11 -2.03 3.93 -8.56
C GLN A 11 -1.60 3.26 -7.26
N PRO A 12 -1.87 1.97 -7.07
CA PRO A 12 -1.49 1.26 -5.85
C PRO A 12 0.01 0.99 -5.82
N TYR A 13 0.62 1.18 -4.64
CA TYR A 13 1.86 0.51 -4.32
C TYR A 13 1.55 -0.93 -3.94
N GLU A 14 2.11 -1.87 -4.69
CA GLU A 14 2.00 -3.30 -4.41
C GLU A 14 2.98 -3.69 -3.30
N PHE A 15 2.67 -4.78 -2.61
CA PHE A 15 3.47 -5.28 -1.50
C PHE A 15 3.76 -6.77 -1.73
N PRO A 16 4.93 -7.30 -1.36
CA PRO A 16 5.28 -8.66 -1.76
C PRO A 16 4.39 -9.75 -1.14
N PHE A 17 3.91 -9.59 0.09
CA PHE A 17 3.28 -10.66 0.87
C PHE A 17 1.84 -10.39 1.34
N LYS A 18 1.33 -9.16 1.26
CA LYS A 18 -0.10 -8.89 1.50
C LYS A 18 -0.96 -8.94 0.23
N PRO A 19 -2.28 -9.16 0.33
CA PRO A 19 -3.19 -9.01 -0.81
C PRO A 19 -3.09 -7.64 -1.50
N GLY A 20 -3.26 -7.63 -2.82
CA GLY A 20 -3.07 -6.47 -3.69
C GLY A 20 -3.78 -6.67 -5.03
N ASP A 21 -3.04 -6.96 -6.09
CA ASP A 21 -3.62 -7.43 -7.36
C ASP A 21 -4.52 -8.66 -7.14
N VAL A 22 -5.78 -8.57 -7.59
CA VAL A 22 -6.79 -9.61 -7.44
C VAL A 22 -6.46 -10.89 -8.22
N ASN A 23 -5.63 -10.78 -9.25
CA ASN A 23 -5.17 -11.90 -10.06
C ASN A 23 -3.89 -12.55 -9.52
N ARG A 24 -3.29 -12.01 -8.44
CA ARG A 24 -2.08 -12.55 -7.85
C ARG A 24 -2.41 -13.56 -6.75
N PRO A 25 -1.89 -14.80 -6.82
CA PRO A 25 -2.09 -15.78 -5.75
C PRO A 25 -1.46 -15.30 -4.42
N PRO A 26 -1.96 -15.79 -3.27
CA PRO A 26 -1.28 -15.60 -2.00
C PRO A 26 0.12 -16.24 -2.06
N PRO A 27 1.19 -15.51 -1.71
CA PRO A 27 2.53 -16.07 -1.65
C PRO A 27 2.75 -16.89 -0.38
N TRP A 28 3.70 -17.81 -0.42
CA TRP A 28 4.27 -18.42 0.78
C TRP A 28 5.24 -17.45 1.45
N VAL A 29 4.94 -17.01 2.67
CA VAL A 29 5.77 -16.06 3.41
C VAL A 29 6.76 -16.74 4.35
N ALA A 30 6.39 -17.86 4.98
CA ALA A 30 7.28 -18.55 5.90
C ALA A 30 8.52 -19.12 5.18
N PRO A 31 9.73 -19.02 5.75
CA PRO A 31 10.08 -18.53 7.10
C PRO A 31 10.39 -17.03 7.18
N HIS A 32 10.21 -16.27 6.09
CA HIS A 32 10.51 -14.85 6.02
C HIS A 32 9.53 -14.02 6.88
N GLN A 33 9.99 -12.87 7.38
CA GLN A 33 9.21 -11.95 8.22
C GLN A 33 9.28 -10.53 7.63
N PRO A 34 8.58 -10.26 6.50
CA PRO A 34 8.64 -8.97 5.82
C PRO A 34 8.11 -7.86 6.72
N ARG A 35 9.00 -6.99 7.20
CA ARG A 35 8.66 -6.04 8.27
C ARG A 35 7.59 -5.04 7.85
N LEU A 36 7.62 -4.56 6.61
CA LEU A 36 6.66 -3.60 6.08
C LEU A 36 5.27 -4.21 5.90
N ASP A 37 5.16 -5.35 5.20
CA ASP A 37 3.89 -6.08 5.03
C ASP A 37 3.25 -6.44 6.38
N TRP A 38 4.08 -6.88 7.33
CA TRP A 38 3.63 -7.20 8.68
C TRP A 38 3.10 -5.96 9.41
N GLN A 39 3.80 -4.83 9.33
CA GLN A 39 3.32 -3.56 9.88
C GLN A 39 2.00 -3.11 9.23
N MET A 40 1.83 -3.31 7.92
CA MET A 40 0.57 -3.00 7.22
C MET A 40 -0.62 -3.82 7.71
N TRP A 41 -0.40 -5.08 8.14
CA TRP A 41 -1.45 -5.90 8.78
C TRP A 41 -1.96 -5.24 10.06
N PHE A 42 -1.06 -4.79 10.94
CA PHE A 42 -1.46 -4.10 12.17
C PHE A 42 -2.07 -2.72 11.90
N ALA A 43 -1.56 -1.99 10.91
CA ALA A 43 -2.13 -0.70 10.55
C ALA A 43 -3.60 -0.83 10.17
N ALA A 44 -4.01 -1.88 9.45
CA ALA A 44 -5.41 -2.10 9.09
C ALA A 44 -6.32 -2.42 10.30
N LEU A 45 -5.75 -2.79 11.45
CA LEU A 45 -6.46 -3.07 12.70
C LEU A 45 -6.49 -1.89 13.67
N ALA A 46 -5.72 -0.84 13.39
CA ALA A 46 -5.58 0.36 14.22
C ALA A 46 -6.03 1.61 13.46
N SER A 47 -6.14 2.75 14.14
CA SER A 47 -6.41 4.01 13.44
C SER A 47 -5.13 4.56 12.81
N TYR A 48 -5.28 5.45 11.82
CA TYR A 48 -4.14 6.18 11.26
C TYR A 48 -3.40 7.03 12.31
N ALA A 49 -4.10 7.54 13.33
CA ALA A 49 -3.48 8.30 14.41
C ALA A 49 -2.54 7.43 15.27
N ASP A 50 -2.83 6.14 15.39
CA ASP A 50 -2.05 5.17 16.17
C ASP A 50 -0.85 4.59 15.37
N ALA A 51 -0.73 4.95 14.09
CA ALA A 51 0.31 4.46 13.19
C ALA A 51 1.24 5.58 12.70
N PRO A 52 2.02 6.26 13.57
CA PRO A 52 2.91 7.37 13.16
C PRO A 52 3.97 6.92 12.15
N TRP A 53 4.36 5.65 12.18
CA TRP A 53 5.27 5.07 11.18
C TRP A 53 4.67 5.12 9.76
N PHE A 54 3.35 4.97 9.62
CA PHE A 54 2.67 4.95 8.33
C PHE A 54 2.67 6.34 7.69
N ARG A 55 2.47 7.39 8.51
CA ARG A 55 2.63 8.78 8.06
C ARG A 55 4.05 9.01 7.54
N ASN A 56 5.07 8.60 8.29
CA ASN A 56 6.46 8.72 7.84
C ASN A 56 6.73 7.92 6.56
N PHE A 57 6.21 6.70 6.45
CA PHE A 57 6.27 5.90 5.23
C PHE A 57 5.69 6.67 4.04
N CYS A 58 4.51 7.27 4.18
CA CYS A 58 3.89 8.06 3.12
C CYS A 58 4.70 9.32 2.75
N LEU A 59 5.29 10.00 3.73
CA LEU A 59 6.21 11.12 3.47
C LEU A 59 7.44 10.68 2.67
N ARG A 60 8.01 9.52 2.97
CA ARG A 60 9.15 8.98 2.21
C ARG A 60 8.78 8.57 0.79
N LEU A 61 7.54 8.13 0.55
CA LEU A 61 7.01 7.91 -0.81
C LEU A 61 6.88 9.23 -1.58
N LEU A 62 6.35 10.28 -0.94
CA LEU A 62 6.26 11.64 -1.53
C LEU A 62 7.63 12.26 -1.85
N GLU A 63 8.69 11.79 -1.19
CA GLU A 63 10.07 12.19 -1.47
C GLU A 63 10.78 11.29 -2.48
N GLY A 64 10.17 10.16 -2.86
CA GLY A 64 10.78 9.20 -3.78
C GLY A 64 12.00 8.50 -3.17
N SER A 65 12.01 8.29 -1.85
CA SER A 65 13.12 7.68 -1.13
C SER A 65 13.47 6.29 -1.72
N PRO A 66 14.70 6.09 -2.26
CA PRO A 66 15.09 4.82 -2.87
C PRO A 66 15.00 3.63 -1.90
N ASP A 67 15.40 3.84 -0.64
CA ASP A 67 15.38 2.80 0.40
C ASP A 67 13.95 2.33 0.70
N VAL A 68 12.99 3.26 0.71
CA VAL A 68 11.58 2.91 0.93
C VAL A 68 11.01 2.25 -0.32
N LEU A 69 11.27 2.79 -1.51
CA LEU A 69 10.83 2.21 -2.78
C LEU A 69 11.34 0.78 -2.99
N ALA A 70 12.55 0.47 -2.52
CA ALA A 70 13.14 -0.87 -2.58
C ALA A 70 12.39 -1.92 -1.73
N LEU A 71 11.54 -1.50 -0.78
CA LEU A 71 10.69 -2.43 -0.01
C LEU A 71 9.49 -2.96 -0.81
N MET A 72 9.20 -2.35 -1.97
CA MET A 72 8.07 -2.71 -2.82
C MET A 72 8.56 -3.36 -4.12
N PRO A 73 7.79 -4.30 -4.70
CA PRO A 73 8.21 -5.02 -5.90
C PRO A 73 8.21 -4.13 -7.16
N ARG A 74 7.47 -3.02 -7.14
CA ARG A 74 7.35 -2.09 -8.27
C ARG A 74 7.10 -0.67 -7.78
N ASN A 75 7.78 0.29 -8.40
CA ASN A 75 7.47 1.72 -8.29
C ASN A 75 6.49 2.12 -9.43
N PRO A 76 5.25 2.55 -9.12
CA PRO A 76 4.30 3.06 -10.11
C PRO A 76 4.62 4.48 -10.64
N PHE A 77 5.60 5.17 -10.07
CA PHE A 77 6.01 6.53 -10.45
C PHE A 77 7.50 6.59 -10.82
N PRO A 78 7.89 6.12 -12.02
CA PRO A 78 9.30 6.05 -12.43
C PRO A 78 9.92 7.41 -12.77
N ASP A 79 9.12 8.36 -13.25
CA ASP A 79 9.60 9.67 -13.71
C ASP A 79 9.81 10.70 -12.59
N GLY A 80 9.42 10.35 -11.36
CA GLY A 80 9.51 11.20 -10.18
C GLY A 80 8.49 10.79 -9.12
N PRO A 81 8.64 11.22 -7.85
CA PRO A 81 7.70 10.85 -6.81
C PRO A 81 6.28 11.39 -7.08
N PRO A 82 5.24 10.71 -6.57
CA PRO A 82 3.87 11.20 -6.70
C PRO A 82 3.69 12.53 -5.94
N LYS A 83 2.74 13.34 -6.40
CA LYS A 83 2.35 14.59 -5.70
C LYS A 83 1.43 14.33 -4.51
N TYR A 84 0.69 13.24 -4.55
CA TYR A 84 -0.29 12.85 -3.55
C TYR A 84 -0.10 11.40 -3.14
N VAL A 85 -0.28 11.09 -1.86
CA VAL A 85 -0.30 9.73 -1.32
C VAL A 85 -1.46 9.58 -0.36
N ARG A 86 -2.14 8.44 -0.38
CA ARG A 86 -3.19 8.09 0.59
C ARG A 86 -3.15 6.62 0.99
N GLY A 87 -3.69 6.34 2.17
CA GLY A 87 -4.06 5.01 2.61
C GLY A 87 -5.54 4.74 2.33
N VAL A 88 -5.84 3.56 1.81
CA VAL A 88 -7.20 3.09 1.54
C VAL A 88 -7.37 1.72 2.17
N LEU A 89 -8.50 1.49 2.83
CA LEU A 89 -8.88 0.19 3.37
C LEU A 89 -9.68 -0.60 2.35
N TYR A 90 -9.20 -1.81 2.08
CA TYR A 90 -9.89 -2.77 1.23
C TYR A 90 -10.16 -4.05 2.03
N ARG A 91 -11.36 -4.60 1.85
CA ARG A 91 -11.71 -5.96 2.30
C ARG A 91 -11.42 -6.91 1.15
N TYR A 92 -10.61 -7.93 1.40
CA TYR A 92 -10.34 -8.98 0.43
C TYR A 92 -11.05 -10.28 0.84
N HIS A 93 -11.62 -10.97 -0.13
CA HIS A 93 -12.12 -12.34 0.02
C HIS A 93 -11.49 -13.23 -1.06
N PHE A 94 -11.38 -14.53 -0.81
CA PHE A 94 -11.00 -15.47 -1.86
C PHE A 94 -12.05 -15.48 -2.96
N GLY A 95 -11.59 -15.34 -4.21
CA GLY A 95 -12.44 -15.30 -5.38
C GLY A 95 -12.72 -16.69 -5.97
N LYS A 96 -13.69 -16.75 -6.90
CA LYS A 96 -13.99 -17.96 -7.69
C LYS A 96 -13.29 -17.98 -9.05
N THR A 97 -13.12 -16.81 -9.66
CA THR A 97 -12.52 -16.65 -11.01
C THR A 97 -11.13 -16.03 -10.95
N ALA A 98 -10.96 -14.96 -10.16
CA ALA A 98 -9.67 -14.45 -9.73
C ALA A 98 -9.31 -15.00 -8.35
N TRP A 99 -8.04 -14.88 -7.94
CA TRP A 99 -7.60 -15.31 -6.60
C TRP A 99 -8.31 -14.54 -5.49
N TRP A 100 -8.60 -13.26 -5.73
CA TRP A 100 -9.29 -12.40 -4.79
C TRP A 100 -10.48 -11.67 -5.40
N THR A 101 -11.45 -11.34 -4.58
CA THR A 101 -12.34 -10.18 -4.79
C THR A 101 -11.97 -9.12 -3.76
N ARG A 102 -12.14 -7.84 -4.11
CA ARG A 102 -11.88 -6.74 -3.18
C ARG A 102 -12.97 -5.69 -3.21
N GLU A 103 -13.22 -5.11 -2.05
CA GLU A 103 -14.17 -4.01 -1.83
C GLU A 103 -13.45 -2.89 -1.10
N GLN A 104 -13.55 -1.65 -1.59
CA GLN A 104 -13.08 -0.49 -0.83
C GLN A 104 -14.05 -0.20 0.31
N ILE A 105 -13.57 -0.25 1.55
CA ILE A 105 -14.39 -0.04 2.74
C ILE A 105 -14.36 1.42 3.18
N GLY A 106 -13.29 2.14 2.84
CA GLY A 106 -13.12 3.54 3.17
C GLY A 106 -11.66 3.98 3.08
N ASP A 107 -11.41 5.24 3.43
CA ASP A 107 -10.06 5.78 3.48
C ASP A 107 -9.41 5.47 4.83
N TYR A 108 -8.16 5.00 4.79
CA TYR A 108 -7.37 4.76 6.01
C TYR A 108 -6.77 6.05 6.53
N SER A 109 -6.28 6.91 5.62
CA SER A 109 -5.62 8.17 5.94
C SER A 109 -6.20 9.30 5.10
N PRO A 110 -6.01 10.58 5.49
CA PRO A 110 -6.22 11.69 4.58
C PRO A 110 -5.29 11.59 3.37
N VAL A 111 -5.60 12.35 2.32
CA VAL A 111 -4.66 12.61 1.22
C VAL A 111 -3.53 13.47 1.75
N MET A 112 -2.30 12.97 1.63
CA MET A 112 -1.07 13.66 1.97
C MET A 112 -0.44 14.22 0.70
N SER A 113 0.11 15.41 0.80
CA SER A 113 0.94 16.05 -0.23
C SER A 113 2.13 16.74 0.46
N LYS A 114 3.17 17.06 -0.32
CA LYS A 114 4.35 17.79 0.15
C LYS A 114 4.19 19.29 -0.08
#